data_AF-A0A2M6ZR36-F1
#
_entry.id   AF-A0A2M6ZR36-F1
#
_cell.length_a   1.000
_cell.length_b   1.000
_cell.length_c   1.000
_cell.angle_alpha   90.00
_cell.angle_beta   90.00
_cell.angle_gamma   90.00
#
_symmetry.space_group_name_H-M   'P 1'
#
loop_
_entity.id
_entity.type
_entity.pdbx_description
1 polymer ?
#
loop_
_entity_poly.entity_id
_entity_poly.type
_entity_poly.pdbx_seq_one_letter_code
_entity_poly.pdbx_strand_id
1 'polypeptide(L)'
;LTGHGPIGKTISKTAQTLKTGEAGGVLVGGCLSLINHGIGTAYELNTKNTILFFEDINEKVYELDRMLIQLKHAGKMSKVKGIIIGSMILDQNEKYDFKEMILDIFNDFDGPIINDFAVGHFDNTQTLPFGVKVVLKADKNTEPIIDFKTSLYE
;
A
#
# COMPACT_ATOMS: atom_id res chain seq x y z
N LEU A 1 23.45 12.90 7.13
CA LEU A 1 22.71 11.69 7.56
C LEU A 1 22.87 10.61 6.49
N THR A 2 24.07 10.07 6.39
CA THR A 2 24.55 9.23 5.29
C THR A 2 24.68 7.79 5.76
N GLY A 3 23.58 7.04 5.75
CA GLY A 3 23.60 5.58 5.90
C GLY A 3 23.53 4.94 4.51
N HIS A 4 24.68 4.56 3.95
CA HIS A 4 24.79 3.90 2.65
C HIS A 4 24.68 2.37 2.82
N GLY A 5 23.46 1.88 3.05
CA GLY A 5 23.14 0.45 3.02
C GLY A 5 21.65 0.25 2.75
N PRO A 6 21.23 -0.84 2.08
CA PRO A 6 19.80 -1.12 1.90
C PRO A 6 19.12 -1.20 3.27
N ILE A 7 17.89 -0.69 3.37
CA ILE A 7 17.02 -0.95 4.53
C ILE A 7 16.85 -2.47 4.76
N GLY A 8 17.10 -3.26 3.71
CA GLY A 8 17.13 -4.71 3.75
C GLY A 8 15.73 -5.25 3.51
N LYS A 9 15.39 -6.32 4.21
CA LYS A 9 14.04 -6.91 4.15
C LYS A 9 13.26 -6.47 5.37
N THR A 10 12.04 -6.07 5.12
CA THR A 10 11.08 -5.75 6.16
C THR A 10 9.96 -6.76 6.15
N ILE A 11 9.65 -7.28 7.34
CA ILE A 11 8.57 -8.24 7.58
C ILE A 11 7.67 -7.61 8.65
N SER A 12 6.37 -7.78 8.49
CA SER A 12 5.38 -7.38 9.49
C SER A 12 4.63 -8.62 9.97
N LYS A 13 4.70 -8.90 11.28
CA LYS A 13 4.01 -10.05 11.90
C LYS A 13 2.49 -9.89 11.93
N THR A 14 2.00 -8.67 11.81
CA THR A 14 0.57 -8.35 11.76
C THR A 14 0.03 -8.43 10.34
N ALA A 15 0.91 -8.37 9.33
CA ALA A 15 0.48 -8.29 7.96
C ALA A 15 -0.12 -9.60 7.46
N GLN A 16 -1.20 -9.48 6.70
CA GLN A 16 -1.94 -10.60 6.13
C GLN A 16 -1.93 -10.52 4.61
N THR A 17 -1.71 -11.65 3.94
CA THR A 17 -1.82 -11.75 2.49
C THR A 17 -3.29 -11.86 2.09
N LEU A 18 -3.80 -10.85 1.39
CA LEU A 18 -5.14 -10.87 0.79
C LEU A 18 -5.11 -11.51 -0.60
N LYS A 19 -4.09 -11.19 -1.41
CA LYS A 19 -3.83 -11.80 -2.72
C LYS A 19 -2.35 -12.19 -2.84
N THR A 20 -2.10 -13.44 -3.20
CA THR A 20 -0.74 -14.00 -3.33
C THR A 20 -0.05 -13.49 -4.59
N GLY A 21 1.27 -13.36 -4.54
CA GLY A 21 2.07 -13.04 -5.71
C GLY A 21 3.42 -12.42 -5.35
N GLU A 22 4.18 -12.14 -6.40
CA GLU A 22 5.45 -11.41 -6.30
C GLU A 22 5.45 -10.29 -7.33
N ALA A 23 5.81 -9.08 -6.90
CA ALA A 23 5.84 -7.91 -7.77
C ALA A 23 6.97 -6.95 -7.38
N GLY A 24 7.64 -6.38 -8.39
CA GLY A 24 8.69 -5.38 -8.21
C GLY A 24 8.33 -4.04 -8.83
N GLY A 25 8.61 -2.96 -8.11
CA GLY A 25 8.32 -1.60 -8.54
C GLY A 25 8.91 -0.55 -7.61
N VAL A 26 8.74 0.73 -7.94
CA VAL A 26 9.07 1.82 -7.01
C VAL A 26 7.98 1.90 -5.94
N LEU A 27 8.35 1.97 -4.67
CA LEU A 27 7.40 2.17 -3.58
C LEU A 27 6.93 3.62 -3.58
N VAL A 28 5.63 3.83 -3.75
CA VAL A 28 4.97 5.15 -3.70
C VAL A 28 3.73 5.03 -2.83
N GLY A 29 3.28 6.13 -2.23
CA GLY A 29 2.12 6.04 -1.35
C GLY A 29 2.04 7.13 -0.31
N GLY A 30 1.26 6.85 0.74
CA GLY A 30 1.04 7.72 1.89
C GLY A 30 -0.39 7.63 2.40
N CYS A 31 -0.86 8.70 3.02
CA CYS A 31 -2.24 8.82 3.47
C CYS A 31 -3.21 8.81 2.27
N LEU A 32 -4.19 7.90 2.27
CA LEU A 32 -5.10 7.65 1.15
C LEU A 32 -5.87 8.92 0.76
N SER A 33 -6.41 9.64 1.75
CA SER A 33 -7.11 10.90 1.54
C SER A 33 -6.22 11.94 0.86
N LEU A 34 -4.94 12.08 1.26
CA LEU A 34 -4.01 13.01 0.61
C LEU A 34 -3.67 12.62 -0.83
N ILE A 35 -3.49 11.31 -1.10
CA ILE A 35 -3.31 10.82 -2.47
C ILE A 35 -4.52 11.21 -3.32
N ASN A 36 -5.73 11.07 -2.76
CA ASN A 36 -6.98 11.38 -3.46
C ASN A 36 -7.12 12.88 -3.78
N HIS A 37 -6.82 13.75 -2.80
CA HIS A 37 -6.82 15.20 -3.00
C HIS A 37 -5.81 15.69 -4.05
N GLY A 38 -4.74 14.93 -4.29
CA GLY A 38 -3.74 15.26 -5.31
C GLY A 38 -4.18 14.97 -6.75
N ILE A 39 -5.25 14.20 -6.97
CA ILE A 39 -5.72 13.79 -8.30
C ILE A 39 -6.07 15.03 -9.14
N GLY A 40 -5.56 15.08 -10.37
CA GLY A 40 -5.74 16.21 -11.29
C GLY A 40 -4.91 17.47 -10.98
N THR A 41 -4.04 17.43 -9.97
CA THR A 41 -3.13 18.55 -9.64
C THR A 41 -1.71 18.31 -10.16
N ALA A 42 -0.84 19.32 -10.09
CA ALA A 42 0.59 19.17 -10.41
C ALA A 42 1.33 18.21 -9.45
N TYR A 43 0.72 17.86 -8.32
CA TYR A 43 1.29 16.98 -7.28
C TYR A 43 0.68 15.57 -7.32
N GLU A 44 -0.06 15.25 -8.38
CA GLU A 44 -0.69 13.96 -8.54
C GLU A 44 0.33 12.80 -8.51
N LEU A 45 0.03 11.76 -7.72
CA LEU A 45 0.93 10.64 -7.54
C LEU A 45 1.08 9.83 -8.84
N ASN A 46 2.33 9.63 -9.27
CA ASN A 46 2.63 8.72 -10.38
C ASN A 46 2.68 7.27 -9.88
N THR A 47 1.68 6.49 -10.27
CA THR A 47 1.52 5.07 -9.88
C THR A 47 1.93 4.08 -10.99
N LYS A 48 2.60 4.56 -12.04
CA LYS A 48 3.01 3.70 -13.15
C LYS A 48 4.14 2.77 -12.75
N ASN A 49 3.90 1.46 -12.86
CA ASN A 49 4.87 0.40 -12.56
C ASN A 49 5.35 0.42 -11.09
N THR A 50 4.49 0.82 -10.16
CA THR A 50 4.83 0.99 -8.74
C THR A 50 4.29 -0.13 -7.87
N ILE A 51 4.82 -0.22 -6.64
CA ILE A 51 4.12 -0.82 -5.51
C ILE A 51 3.43 0.33 -4.77
N LEU A 52 2.10 0.29 -4.68
CA LEU A 52 1.33 1.34 -4.03
C LEU A 52 1.13 1.00 -2.56
N PHE A 53 1.55 1.89 -1.68
CA PHE A 53 1.25 1.87 -0.26
C PHE A 53 0.15 2.88 0.06
N PHE A 54 -0.81 2.52 0.90
CA PHE A 54 -1.68 3.51 1.51
C PHE A 54 -2.12 3.14 2.92
N GLU A 55 -2.37 4.16 3.73
CA GLU A 55 -2.93 4.08 5.08
C GLU A 55 -3.87 5.27 5.31
N ASP A 56 -4.73 5.19 6.32
CA ASP A 56 -5.51 6.36 6.76
C ASP A 56 -6.02 6.18 8.21
N ILE A 57 -6.42 7.28 8.84
CA ILE A 57 -6.93 7.30 10.22
C ILE A 57 -8.30 7.96 10.32
N ASN A 58 -9.16 7.40 11.17
CA ASN A 58 -10.50 7.92 11.48
C ASN A 58 -11.42 8.03 10.26
N GLU A 59 -11.16 7.25 9.21
CA GLU A 59 -12.01 7.16 8.02
C GLU A 59 -13.10 6.10 8.22
N LYS A 60 -14.30 6.37 7.69
CA LYS A 60 -15.35 5.35 7.63
C LYS A 60 -15.16 4.44 6.43
N VAL A 61 -15.64 3.20 6.52
CA VAL A 61 -15.43 2.21 5.46
C VAL A 61 -16.02 2.67 4.13
N TYR A 62 -17.18 3.32 4.13
CA TYR A 62 -17.75 3.89 2.90
C TYR A 62 -16.93 5.06 2.32
N GLU A 63 -16.13 5.77 3.12
CA GLU A 63 -15.28 6.86 2.66
C GLU A 63 -14.05 6.31 1.95
N LEU A 64 -13.46 5.26 2.53
CA LEU A 64 -12.41 4.47 1.92
C LEU A 64 -12.85 3.85 0.59
N ASP A 65 -14.05 3.25 0.55
CA ASP A 65 -14.64 2.71 -0.68
C ASP A 65 -14.68 3.75 -1.81
N ARG A 66 -15.27 4.93 -1.54
CA ARG A 66 -15.35 6.01 -2.53
C ARG A 66 -13.97 6.49 -2.98
N MET A 67 -13.02 6.63 -2.07
CA MET A 67 -11.66 7.05 -2.40
C MET A 67 -10.95 6.04 -3.29
N LEU A 68 -11.08 4.73 -3.00
CA LEU A 68 -10.46 3.67 -3.78
C LEU A 68 -11.11 3.53 -5.16
N ILE A 69 -12.42 3.64 -5.25
CA ILE A 69 -13.16 3.70 -6.53
C ILE A 69 -12.71 4.91 -7.36
N GLN A 70 -12.57 6.09 -6.74
CA GLN A 70 -12.07 7.29 -7.42
C GLN A 70 -10.65 7.08 -7.97
N LEU A 71 -9.74 6.48 -7.20
CA LEU A 71 -8.39 6.15 -7.68
C LEU A 71 -8.41 5.21 -8.89
N LYS A 72 -9.28 4.20 -8.85
CA LYS A 72 -9.47 3.25 -9.96
C LYS A 72 -9.97 3.97 -11.22
N HIS A 73 -11.01 4.79 -11.11
CA HIS A 73 -11.58 5.54 -12.23
C HIS A 73 -10.69 6.68 -12.75
N ALA A 74 -9.83 7.25 -11.91
CA ALA A 74 -8.78 8.17 -12.33
C ALA A 74 -7.60 7.48 -13.05
N GLY A 75 -7.69 6.16 -13.26
CA GLY A 75 -6.68 5.35 -13.95
C GLY A 75 -5.42 5.07 -13.13
N LYS A 76 -5.40 5.45 -11.85
CA LYS A 76 -4.21 5.32 -10.97
C LYS A 76 -3.89 3.88 -10.62
N MET A 77 -4.84 2.96 -10.70
CA MET A 77 -4.59 1.55 -10.43
C MET A 77 -4.10 0.76 -11.66
N SER A 78 -4.22 1.31 -12.87
CA SER A 78 -4.02 0.58 -14.14
C SER A 78 -2.62 0.01 -14.38
N LYS A 79 -1.60 0.57 -13.71
CA LYS A 79 -0.19 0.17 -13.82
C LYS A 79 0.46 -0.10 -12.47
N VAL A 80 -0.33 -0.18 -11.40
CA VAL A 80 0.16 -0.65 -10.10
C VAL A 80 0.46 -2.13 -10.20
N LYS A 81 1.57 -2.56 -9.61
CA LYS A 81 2.05 -3.95 -9.67
C LYS A 81 1.80 -4.73 -8.38
N GLY A 82 1.65 -4.05 -7.26
CA GLY A 82 1.31 -4.64 -5.97
C GLY A 82 0.79 -3.57 -5.01
N ILE A 83 0.02 -3.98 -4.01
CA ILE A 83 -0.64 -3.10 -3.06
C ILE A 83 -0.23 -3.48 -1.63
N ILE A 84 0.13 -2.48 -0.84
CA ILE A 84 0.40 -2.60 0.59
C ILE A 84 -0.58 -1.69 1.32
N ILE A 85 -1.45 -2.27 2.12
CA ILE A 85 -2.37 -1.53 2.99
C ILE A 85 -1.73 -1.50 4.37
N GLY A 86 -1.44 -0.28 4.83
CA GLY A 86 -0.91 -0.03 6.16
C GLY A 86 -1.96 -0.25 7.23
N SER A 87 -1.66 0.18 8.45
CA SER A 87 -2.61 0.12 9.55
C SER A 87 -3.75 1.12 9.37
N MET A 88 -4.97 0.62 9.19
CA MET A 88 -6.17 1.44 9.11
C MET A 88 -6.78 1.61 10.49
N ILE A 89 -6.97 2.86 10.95
CA ILE A 89 -7.75 3.13 12.17
C ILE A 89 -9.17 3.45 11.73
N LEU A 90 -10.04 2.45 11.77
CA LEU A 90 -11.43 2.53 11.31
C LEU A 90 -12.38 2.86 12.47
N ASP A 91 -13.50 3.52 12.15
CA ASP A 91 -14.61 3.68 13.10
C ASP A 91 -15.16 2.31 13.52
N GLN A 92 -15.13 2.03 14.82
CA GLN A 92 -15.53 0.73 15.39
C GLN A 92 -17.04 0.46 15.31
N ASN A 93 -17.85 1.47 14.94
CA ASN A 93 -19.30 1.33 14.82
C ASN A 93 -19.75 0.93 13.39
N GLU A 94 -18.81 0.74 12.47
CA GLU A 94 -19.10 0.34 11.09
C GLU A 94 -19.55 -1.12 10.99
N LYS A 95 -20.55 -1.35 10.14
CA LYS A 95 -21.07 -2.71 9.84
C LYS A 95 -20.40 -3.30 8.61
N TYR A 96 -19.78 -2.48 7.78
CA TYR A 96 -19.13 -2.92 6.54
C TYR A 96 -17.73 -3.48 6.85
N ASP A 97 -17.46 -4.70 6.38
CA ASP A 97 -16.15 -5.31 6.54
C ASP A 97 -15.17 -4.68 5.53
N PHE A 98 -14.14 -4.03 6.08
CA PHE A 98 -13.09 -3.39 5.29
C PHE A 98 -12.35 -4.38 4.37
N LYS A 99 -12.08 -5.60 4.85
CA LYS A 99 -11.37 -6.60 4.05
C LYS A 99 -12.23 -7.11 2.90
N GLU A 100 -13.52 -7.30 3.13
CA GLU A 100 -14.47 -7.66 2.07
C GLU A 100 -14.54 -6.56 1.01
N MET A 101 -14.65 -5.29 1.42
CA MET A 101 -14.65 -4.15 0.50
C MET A 101 -13.37 -4.09 -0.35
N ILE A 102 -12.20 -4.27 0.25
CA ILE A 102 -10.92 -4.31 -0.47
C ILE A 102 -10.89 -5.43 -1.50
N LEU A 103 -11.32 -6.64 -1.13
CA LEU A 103 -11.35 -7.79 -2.04
C LEU A 103 -12.32 -7.57 -3.19
N ASP A 104 -13.43 -6.87 -2.96
CA ASP A 104 -14.42 -6.59 -3.99
C ASP A 104 -13.93 -5.51 -4.98
N ILE A 105 -13.39 -4.39 -4.47
CA ILE A 105 -12.82 -3.32 -5.31
C ILE A 105 -11.66 -3.81 -6.18
N PHE A 106 -10.82 -4.68 -5.63
CA PHE A 106 -9.59 -5.18 -6.27
C PHE A 106 -9.73 -6.62 -6.78
N ASN A 107 -10.94 -7.11 -7.03
CA ASN A 107 -11.16 -8.46 -7.55
C ASN A 107 -10.45 -8.71 -8.91
N ASP A 108 -10.31 -7.67 -9.71
CA ASP A 108 -9.69 -7.62 -11.04
C ASP A 108 -8.19 -7.24 -11.01
N PHE A 109 -7.63 -7.00 -9.83
CA PHE A 109 -6.23 -6.60 -9.68
C PHE A 109 -5.31 -7.83 -9.63
N ASP A 110 -4.44 -8.04 -10.63
CA ASP A 110 -3.63 -9.26 -10.73
C ASP A 110 -2.46 -9.38 -9.74
N GLY A 111 -2.01 -8.27 -9.15
CA GLY A 111 -0.83 -8.25 -8.29
C GLY A 111 -1.05 -8.74 -6.84
N PRO A 112 0.03 -8.91 -6.06
CA PRO A 112 -0.07 -9.20 -4.64
C PRO A 112 -0.70 -8.04 -3.87
N ILE A 113 -1.52 -8.38 -2.87
CA ILE A 113 -2.15 -7.44 -1.94
C ILE A 113 -1.87 -7.93 -0.52
N ILE A 114 -1.31 -7.06 0.30
CA ILE A 114 -1.13 -7.30 1.74
C ILE A 114 -1.85 -6.23 2.55
N ASN A 115 -2.38 -6.61 3.72
CA ASN A 115 -3.06 -5.75 4.67
C ASN A 115 -2.38 -5.76 6.04
N ASP A 116 -2.67 -4.76 6.88
CA ASP A 116 -2.20 -4.65 8.26
C ASP A 116 -0.65 -4.62 8.38
N PHE A 117 0.02 -4.03 7.38
CA PHE A 117 1.45 -3.82 7.45
C PHE A 117 1.76 -2.71 8.46
N ALA A 118 2.59 -3.01 9.48
CA ALA A 118 2.84 -2.17 10.66
C ALA A 118 3.61 -0.86 10.37
N VAL A 119 2.97 0.03 9.63
CA VAL A 119 3.42 1.37 9.24
C VAL A 119 2.21 2.28 9.44
N GLY A 120 2.33 3.35 10.25
CA GLY A 120 1.17 4.16 10.65
C GLY A 120 1.30 4.82 12.04
N HIS A 121 0.24 4.76 12.86
CA HIS A 121 0.10 5.51 14.13
C HIS A 121 0.21 4.61 15.39
N PHE A 122 1.20 3.73 15.46
CA PHE A 122 1.42 2.82 16.60
C PHE A 122 2.82 2.97 17.22
N ASP A 123 3.03 2.51 18.45
CA ASP A 123 4.30 2.64 19.19
C ASP A 123 5.50 1.85 18.59
N ASN A 124 5.33 1.17 17.45
CA ASN A 124 6.36 0.38 16.74
C ASN A 124 6.30 0.58 15.21
N THR A 125 6.11 1.81 14.76
CA THR A 125 5.95 2.11 13.34
C THR A 125 7.24 2.01 12.58
N GLN A 126 7.23 1.20 11.53
CA GLN A 126 8.35 1.12 10.60
C GLN A 126 8.27 2.30 9.63
N THR A 127 9.41 2.94 9.36
CA THR A 127 9.47 3.97 8.31
C THR A 127 9.62 3.30 6.95
N LEU A 128 8.74 3.62 6.01
CA LEU A 128 8.88 3.20 4.61
C LEU A 128 9.53 4.32 3.79
N PRO A 129 10.68 4.08 3.13
CA PRO A 129 11.23 5.05 2.18
C PRO A 129 10.41 5.04 0.89
N PHE A 130 9.74 6.14 0.58
CA PHE A 130 9.14 6.30 -0.75
C PHE A 130 10.20 6.66 -1.80
N GLY A 131 9.95 6.28 -3.05
CA GLY A 131 10.83 6.57 -4.18
C GLY A 131 11.94 5.54 -4.43
N VAL A 132 11.99 4.45 -3.66
CA VAL A 132 12.99 3.38 -3.86
C VAL A 132 12.36 2.12 -4.48
N LYS A 133 13.18 1.35 -5.20
CA LYS A 133 12.76 0.05 -5.77
C LYS A 133 12.56 -0.97 -4.65
N VAL A 134 11.43 -1.67 -4.66
CA VAL A 134 11.10 -2.76 -3.74
C VAL A 134 10.58 -3.98 -4.50
N VAL A 135 10.70 -5.14 -3.87
CA VAL A 135 9.98 -6.36 -4.26
C VAL A 135 9.03 -6.75 -3.13
N LEU A 136 7.74 -6.81 -3.43
CA LEU A 136 6.70 -7.32 -2.55
C LEU A 136 6.51 -8.82 -2.83
N LYS A 137 6.61 -9.65 -1.80
CA LYS A 137 6.31 -11.08 -1.85
C LYS A 137 5.21 -11.39 -0.85
N ALA A 138 4.11 -11.96 -1.33
CA ALA A 138 2.96 -12.32 -0.53
C ALA A 138 2.56 -13.78 -0.80
N ASP A 139 2.60 -14.61 0.23
CA ASP A 139 2.12 -16.00 0.22
C ASP A 139 1.08 -16.21 1.32
N LYS A 140 0.24 -17.23 1.21
CA LYS A 140 -0.73 -17.57 2.26
C LYS A 140 -0.10 -18.28 3.46
N ASN A 141 1.08 -18.85 3.29
CA ASN A 141 1.73 -19.73 4.26
C ASN A 141 2.96 -19.12 4.94
N THR A 142 3.39 -17.93 4.51
CA THR A 142 4.56 -17.23 5.06
C THR A 142 4.22 -15.77 5.33
N GLU A 143 4.95 -15.13 6.23
CA GLU A 143 4.83 -13.69 6.42
C GLU A 143 5.19 -12.94 5.13
N PRO A 144 4.43 -11.89 4.75
CA PRO A 144 4.75 -11.11 3.57
C PRO A 144 6.05 -10.31 3.79
N ILE A 145 6.80 -10.16 2.70
CA ILE A 145 8.13 -9.54 2.70
C ILE A 145 8.14 -8.34 1.75
N ILE A 146 8.67 -7.21 2.24
CA ILE A 146 9.09 -6.07 1.41
C ILE A 146 10.62 -6.06 1.37
N ASP A 147 11.19 -6.29 0.20
CA ASP A 147 12.64 -6.32 -0.02
C ASP A 147 13.09 -5.04 -0.73
N PHE A 148 13.77 -4.16 0.01
CA PHE A 148 14.26 -2.88 -0.49
C PHE A 148 15.55 -3.07 -1.29
N LYS A 149 15.53 -2.69 -2.57
CA LYS A 149 16.68 -2.82 -3.47
C LYS A 149 17.54 -1.57 -3.47
N THR A 150 18.83 -1.74 -3.24
CA THR A 150 19.84 -0.68 -3.39
C THR A 150 20.09 -0.42 -4.88
N SER A 151 19.42 0.58 -5.44
CA SER A 151 19.85 1.26 -6.66
C SER A 151 19.24 2.66 -6.60
N LEU A 152 20.01 3.57 -6.02
CA LEU A 152 19.91 4.99 -6.35
C LEU A 152 20.75 5.12 -7.61
N TYR A 153 20.13 5.52 -8.73
CA TYR A 153 20.72 5.67 -10.06
C TYR A 153 20.90 4.36 -10.85
N GLU A 154 20.08 4.21 -11.90
CA GLU A 154 20.48 3.70 -13.21
C GLU A 154 20.29 4.85 -14.20
#